data_AF-A0ABD5Y399-F1
#
_entry.id   AF-A0ABD5Y399-F1
#
_cell.length_a   1.000
_cell.length_b   1.000
_cell.length_c   1.000
_cell.angle_alpha   90.00
_cell.angle_beta   90.00
_cell.angle_gamma   90.00
#
_symmetry.space_group_name_H-M   'P 1'
#
loop_
_entity.id
_entity.type
_entity.pdbx_description
1 polymer ?
#
loop_
_entity_poly.entity_id
_entity_poly.type
_entity_poly.pdbx_seq_one_letter_code
_entity_poly.pdbx_strand_id
1 'polypeptide(L)'
;MAIIDEDGRIFGTINVVDALAVLLVLAVAAAGIALVTGSDPGEEGTRHVTLDLGSQPEYVLEQLDAGDTASLENEPGNMTITDTYFTPGESDPQALARVEVEGTETENAFTYGGQPLRLGRTLRFETDEYVVNGTIQGVGNRTDLPTQDRTVILRGTVPNDVAHDAEAGTRTRIANQTVASITDVAVYDANRSGQRSLFLSVDLRAYGNGGSAEFANTRIESGQELVLPVAGYQFTGEIERTGGNLTRTSEDVLVTNVVDESVARQIEKGDEYRVAGGSIAAVESVAAYGTDDPDRNRVYVGLSVQALTLGDRPQFGSNRTIREGTWLPFRTDSYEFRGQIVRTGTATQPGEAAERTVKLEMQNVTPTKANSVEVGMTETAAGRTVARVTNVSVEPASVTLESESGNIYEREHPVNKDVTLTVQLRVREVDTGVRFKGQTMQEGNTLVLDLGTTTIKAEVVDLDAE
;
A
#
# COMPACT_ATOMS: atom_id res chain seq x y z
N MET A 1 38.95 89.49 17.01
CA MET A 1 37.85 90.06 17.81
C MET A 1 37.63 89.12 18.97
N ALA A 2 37.86 89.55 20.21
CA ALA A 2 37.68 88.68 21.38
C ALA A 2 36.18 88.50 21.63
N ILE A 3 35.72 87.26 21.79
CA ILE A 3 34.29 86.92 21.96
C ILE A 3 33.82 87.28 23.39
N ILE A 4 34.75 87.50 24.33
CA ILE A 4 34.52 87.79 25.75
C ILE A 4 35.43 88.97 26.15
N ASP A 5 34.85 89.98 26.82
CA ASP A 5 35.55 91.19 27.31
C ASP A 5 36.10 91.01 28.76
N GLU A 6 36.98 91.91 29.21
CA GLU A 6 37.68 91.92 30.52
C GLU A 6 36.72 91.95 31.73
N ASP A 7 35.46 92.33 31.51
CA ASP A 7 34.35 92.29 32.48
C ASP A 7 33.52 90.98 32.46
N GLY A 8 33.89 89.98 31.64
CA GLY A 8 33.17 88.71 31.55
C GLY A 8 31.82 88.78 30.81
N ARG A 9 31.66 89.68 29.82
CA ARG A 9 30.44 89.80 29.01
C ARG A 9 30.63 89.22 27.61
N ILE A 10 29.64 88.46 27.12
CA ILE A 10 29.61 87.91 25.76
C ILE A 10 28.89 88.91 24.84
N PHE A 11 29.54 89.32 23.75
CA PHE A 11 29.03 90.30 22.77
C PHE A 11 28.55 91.65 23.36
N GLY A 12 29.10 92.10 24.50
CA GLY A 12 28.86 93.43 25.07
C GLY A 12 27.47 93.68 25.69
N THR A 13 26.52 92.74 25.56
CA THR A 13 25.14 92.91 26.02
C THR A 13 24.71 91.94 27.12
N ILE A 14 25.37 90.79 27.30
CA ILE A 14 24.95 89.74 28.25
C ILE A 14 26.14 89.26 29.09
N ASN A 15 25.95 89.14 30.42
CA ASN A 15 26.97 88.61 31.34
C ASN A 15 27.16 87.10 31.11
N VAL A 16 28.40 86.63 30.96
CA VAL A 16 28.72 85.22 30.64
C VAL A 16 28.14 84.25 31.67
N VAL A 17 28.07 84.68 32.94
CA VAL A 17 27.54 83.88 34.05
C VAL A 17 26.03 83.69 33.93
N ASP A 18 25.29 84.73 33.54
CA ASP A 18 23.84 84.65 33.31
C ASP A 18 23.50 83.82 32.07
N ALA A 19 24.29 83.94 31.00
CA ALA A 19 24.13 83.11 29.82
C ALA A 19 24.33 81.62 30.13
N LEU A 20 25.31 81.28 30.97
CA LEU A 20 25.52 79.92 31.47
C LEU A 20 24.41 79.46 32.41
N ALA A 21 23.89 80.32 33.28
CA ALA A 21 22.77 80.00 34.17
C ALA A 21 21.47 79.72 33.38
N VAL A 22 21.19 80.51 32.35
CA VAL A 22 20.04 80.28 31.45
C VAL A 22 20.21 78.99 30.66
N LEU A 23 21.41 78.69 30.17
CA LEU A 23 21.71 77.40 29.52
C LEU A 23 21.56 76.22 30.48
N LEU A 24 21.98 76.37 31.74
CA LEU A 24 21.81 75.34 32.77
C LEU A 24 20.32 75.12 33.08
N VAL A 25 19.53 76.18 33.22
CA VAL A 25 18.09 76.08 33.45
C VAL A 25 17.38 75.46 32.25
N LEU A 26 17.76 75.82 31.02
CA LEU A 26 17.24 75.19 29.80
C LEU A 26 17.65 73.71 29.71
N ALA A 27 18.88 73.37 30.07
CA ALA A 27 19.34 71.98 30.08
C ALA A 27 18.62 71.15 31.16
N VAL A 28 18.41 71.70 32.34
CA VAL A 28 17.67 71.05 33.44
C VAL A 28 16.17 70.97 33.12
N ALA A 29 15.60 71.96 32.46
CA ALA A 29 14.21 71.92 31.99
C ALA A 29 14.03 70.88 30.87
N ALA A 30 14.95 70.84 29.90
CA ALA A 30 14.95 69.83 28.83
C ALA A 30 15.16 68.41 29.40
N ALA A 31 16.10 68.24 30.34
CA ALA A 31 16.31 66.97 31.04
C ALA A 31 15.13 66.59 31.94
N GLY A 32 14.48 67.57 32.57
CA GLY A 32 13.29 67.37 33.40
C GLY A 32 12.07 66.96 32.59
N ILE A 33 11.88 67.52 31.40
CA ILE A 33 10.83 67.10 30.45
C ILE A 33 11.11 65.68 29.96
N ALA A 34 12.35 65.38 29.53
CA ALA A 34 12.73 64.04 29.07
C ALA A 34 12.56 62.96 30.16
N LEU A 35 12.84 63.29 31.43
CA LEU A 35 12.67 62.39 32.57
C LEU A 35 11.19 62.14 32.92
N VAL A 36 10.34 63.17 32.81
CA VAL A 36 8.89 63.06 33.07
C VAL A 36 8.15 62.35 31.93
N THR A 37 8.63 62.47 30.70
CA THR A 37 8.11 61.74 29.54
C THR A 37 8.81 60.40 29.31
N GLY A 38 9.59 59.90 30.28
CA GLY A 38 10.54 58.78 30.20
C GLY A 38 9.97 57.42 29.82
N SER A 39 9.35 57.33 28.65
CA SER A 39 9.29 56.12 27.84
C SER A 39 10.34 56.33 26.76
N ASP A 40 11.38 55.51 26.75
CA ASP A 40 12.18 55.36 25.53
C ASP A 40 11.18 55.03 24.42
N PRO A 41 11.04 55.87 23.37
CA PRO A 41 10.27 55.48 22.22
C PRO A 41 11.00 54.28 21.66
N GLY A 42 10.47 53.07 21.89
CA GLY A 42 11.14 51.85 21.50
C GLY A 42 11.49 51.88 20.01
N GLU A 43 12.54 51.15 19.64
CA GLU A 43 13.01 51.15 18.26
C GLU A 43 12.01 50.41 17.38
N GLU A 44 11.73 50.95 16.19
CA GLU A 44 10.93 50.21 15.21
C GLU A 44 11.68 48.97 14.78
N GLY A 45 10.99 47.84 14.77
CA GLY A 45 11.57 46.58 14.37
C GLY A 45 10.52 45.66 13.74
N THR A 46 10.99 44.52 13.27
CA THR A 46 10.16 43.54 12.59
C THR A 46 10.32 42.16 13.22
N ARG A 47 9.20 41.47 13.42
CA ARG A 47 9.21 40.08 13.89
C ARG A 47 8.21 39.23 13.13
N HIS A 48 8.53 37.96 12.92
CA HIS A 48 7.63 37.05 12.23
C HIS A 48 6.91 36.14 13.23
N VAL A 49 5.59 36.07 13.10
CA VAL A 49 4.73 35.17 13.87
C VAL A 49 4.11 34.11 12.97
N THR A 50 3.90 32.92 13.53
CA THR A 50 3.04 31.90 12.91
C THR A 50 1.68 31.99 13.57
N LEU A 51 0.66 32.30 12.78
CA LEU A 51 -0.73 32.37 13.20
C LEU A 51 -1.44 31.09 12.80
N ASP A 52 -2.11 30.47 13.76
CA ASP A 52 -3.13 29.46 13.51
C ASP A 52 -4.48 30.13 13.36
N LEU A 53 -4.98 30.13 12.13
CA LEU A 53 -6.26 30.73 11.75
C LEU A 53 -7.42 29.76 12.03
N GLY A 54 -7.15 28.53 12.45
CA GLY A 54 -8.13 27.47 12.62
C GLY A 54 -8.79 27.05 11.31
N SER A 55 -10.01 26.55 11.43
CA SER A 55 -10.86 26.19 10.28
C SER A 55 -11.43 27.44 9.61
N GLN A 56 -11.27 27.53 8.29
CA GLN A 56 -11.73 28.66 7.49
C GLN A 56 -12.47 28.18 6.24
N PRO A 57 -13.60 28.82 5.88
CA PRO A 57 -14.28 28.50 4.63
C PRO A 57 -13.37 28.68 3.42
N GLU A 58 -13.51 27.82 2.41
CA GLU A 58 -12.61 27.84 1.25
C GLU A 58 -12.60 29.17 0.49
N TYR A 59 -13.75 29.86 0.40
CA TYR A 59 -13.82 31.18 -0.22
C TYR A 59 -13.02 32.26 0.51
N VAL A 60 -12.72 32.09 1.80
CA VAL A 60 -11.83 32.99 2.56
C VAL A 60 -10.38 32.67 2.23
N LEU A 61 -10.04 31.38 2.13
CA LEU A 61 -8.68 30.92 1.82
C LEU A 61 -8.28 31.25 0.37
N GLU A 62 -9.24 31.32 -0.55
CA GLU A 62 -9.02 31.78 -1.92
C GLU A 62 -8.63 33.25 -2.04
N GLN A 63 -8.94 34.07 -1.02
CA GLN A 63 -8.54 35.48 -0.95
C GLN A 63 -7.32 35.70 -0.06
N LEU A 64 -6.84 34.66 0.64
CA LEU A 64 -5.75 34.76 1.61
C LEU A 64 -4.40 34.51 0.91
N ASP A 65 -3.69 35.58 0.57
CA ASP A 65 -2.47 35.53 -0.22
C ASP A 65 -1.24 36.07 0.51
N ALA A 66 -0.07 35.56 0.10
CA ALA A 66 1.20 36.15 0.53
C ALA A 66 1.37 37.53 -0.12
N GLY A 67 1.65 38.54 0.70
CA GLY A 67 1.72 39.95 0.32
C GLY A 67 0.57 40.78 0.88
N ASP A 68 -0.50 40.15 1.37
CA ASP A 68 -1.62 40.86 1.98
C ASP A 68 -1.16 41.62 3.22
N THR A 69 -1.69 42.84 3.40
CA THR A 69 -1.32 43.72 4.51
C THR A 69 -2.52 44.12 5.37
N ALA A 70 -2.33 44.18 6.68
CA ALA A 70 -3.29 44.73 7.64
C ALA A 70 -2.61 45.73 8.57
N SER A 71 -3.33 46.76 9.02
CA SER A 71 -2.84 47.75 9.98
C SER A 71 -3.82 47.94 11.13
N LEU A 72 -3.33 48.29 12.31
CA LEU A 72 -4.21 48.68 13.41
C LEU A 72 -4.73 50.11 13.18
N GLU A 73 -6.03 50.31 13.39
CA GLU A 73 -6.60 51.66 13.37
C GLU A 73 -5.98 52.51 14.49
N ASN A 74 -5.34 53.63 14.10
CA ASN A 74 -4.76 54.63 15.00
C ASN A 74 -3.54 54.18 15.83
N GLU A 75 -2.88 53.08 15.47
CA GLU A 75 -1.65 52.61 16.11
C GLU A 75 -0.54 52.40 15.06
N PRO A 76 0.73 52.73 15.35
CA PRO A 76 1.83 52.42 14.45
C PRO A 76 2.06 50.90 14.37
N GLY A 77 2.31 50.41 13.15
CA GLY A 77 2.67 49.02 12.88
C GLY A 77 1.76 48.34 11.85
N ASN A 78 2.39 47.56 10.98
CA ASN A 78 1.75 46.84 9.90
C ASN A 78 1.95 45.33 10.08
N MET A 79 1.04 44.54 9.53
CA MET A 79 1.18 43.10 9.39
C MET A 79 1.16 42.74 7.92
N THR A 80 2.09 41.90 7.48
CA THR A 80 2.14 41.40 6.09
C THR A 80 2.18 39.89 6.10
N ILE A 81 1.29 39.22 5.37
CA ILE A 81 1.35 37.76 5.20
C ILE A 81 2.53 37.43 4.31
N THR A 82 3.42 36.56 4.75
CA THR A 82 4.62 36.15 3.99
C THR A 82 4.51 34.74 3.42
N ASP A 83 3.74 33.86 4.05
CA ASP A 83 3.53 32.48 3.60
C ASP A 83 2.23 31.91 4.18
N THR A 84 1.60 30.97 3.46
CA THR A 84 0.36 30.31 3.87
C THR A 84 0.46 28.81 3.67
N TYR A 85 -0.16 28.06 4.58
CA TYR A 85 -0.19 26.60 4.55
C TYR A 85 -1.58 26.11 4.89
N PHE A 86 -2.12 25.24 4.04
CA PHE A 86 -3.47 24.71 4.17
C PHE A 86 -3.45 23.19 4.33
N THR A 87 -4.38 22.66 5.11
CA THR A 87 -4.62 21.22 5.22
C THR A 87 -6.12 20.91 5.25
N PRO A 88 -6.52 19.71 4.81
CA PRO A 88 -7.90 19.26 5.00
C PRO A 88 -8.30 19.33 6.48
N GLY A 89 -9.57 19.66 6.76
CA GLY A 89 -10.18 19.58 8.08
C GLY A 89 -11.48 18.78 8.03
N GLU A 90 -12.13 18.57 9.18
CA GLU A 90 -13.36 17.76 9.26
C GLU A 90 -14.53 18.37 8.47
N SER A 91 -14.68 19.69 8.56
CA SER A 91 -15.74 20.45 7.86
C SER A 91 -15.14 21.43 6.87
N ASP A 92 -14.27 22.31 7.38
CA ASP A 92 -13.57 23.34 6.61
C ASP A 92 -12.05 23.12 6.71
N PRO A 93 -11.28 23.49 5.67
CA PRO A 93 -9.83 23.43 5.71
C PRO A 93 -9.24 24.23 6.87
N GLN A 94 -8.09 23.78 7.36
CA GLN A 94 -7.31 24.49 8.36
C GLN A 94 -6.23 25.34 7.69
N ALA A 95 -5.93 26.50 8.29
CA ALA A 95 -4.95 27.43 7.75
C ALA A 95 -3.94 27.90 8.80
N LEU A 96 -2.67 27.86 8.42
CA LEU A 96 -1.58 28.56 9.08
C LEU A 96 -1.09 29.69 8.18
N ALA A 97 -0.80 30.84 8.78
CA ALA A 97 -0.17 31.97 8.10
C ALA A 97 1.11 32.37 8.80
N ARG A 98 2.16 32.63 8.02
CA ARG A 98 3.34 33.37 8.49
C ARG A 98 3.09 34.84 8.25
N VAL A 99 3.25 35.64 9.29
CA VAL A 99 2.97 37.06 9.25
C VAL A 99 4.19 37.81 9.75
N GLU A 100 4.71 38.69 8.91
CA GLU A 100 5.64 39.74 9.30
C GLU A 100 4.88 40.82 10.07
N VAL A 101 5.34 41.15 11.27
CA VAL A 101 4.72 42.15 12.15
C VAL A 101 5.74 43.25 12.39
N GLU A 102 5.42 44.45 11.93
CA GLU A 102 6.14 45.68 12.25
C GLU A 102 5.60 46.23 13.56
N GLY A 103 6.49 46.52 14.49
CA GLY A 103 6.13 46.94 15.84
C GLY A 103 7.27 47.62 16.55
N THR A 104 7.16 47.73 17.87
CA THR A 104 8.10 48.46 18.70
C THR A 104 8.90 47.50 19.56
N GLU A 105 10.22 47.50 19.38
CA GLU A 105 11.18 46.83 20.24
C GLU A 105 11.47 47.71 21.47
N THR A 106 11.10 47.18 22.63
CA THR A 106 11.40 47.79 23.93
C THR A 106 12.46 46.95 24.64
N GLU A 107 13.10 47.49 25.69
CA GLU A 107 14.08 46.75 26.50
C GLU A 107 13.57 45.37 26.99
N ASN A 108 12.25 45.19 27.11
CA ASN A 108 11.64 44.00 27.71
C ASN A 108 11.00 43.05 26.69
N ALA A 109 10.52 43.54 25.55
CA ALA A 109 9.82 42.75 24.55
C ALA A 109 9.59 43.51 23.24
N PHE A 110 9.38 42.74 22.17
CA PHE A 110 8.75 43.23 20.94
C PHE A 110 7.22 43.31 21.12
N THR A 111 6.64 44.47 20.85
CA THR A 111 5.20 44.74 21.03
C THR A 111 4.53 45.20 19.73
N TYR A 112 3.24 44.88 19.61
CA TYR A 112 2.36 45.29 18.51
C TYR A 112 1.01 45.70 19.10
N GLY A 113 0.55 46.92 18.79
CA GLY A 113 -0.62 47.53 19.45
C GLY A 113 -0.46 47.63 20.97
N GLY A 114 0.74 48.01 21.43
CA GLY A 114 1.08 48.12 22.86
C GLY A 114 1.17 46.80 23.64
N GLN A 115 0.93 45.66 23.01
CA GLN A 115 0.94 44.34 23.65
C GLN A 115 2.08 43.45 23.13
N PRO A 116 2.73 42.64 23.98
CA PRO A 116 3.77 41.71 23.53
C PRO A 116 3.26 40.61 22.57
N LEU A 117 4.10 40.16 21.64
CA LEU A 117 3.82 38.99 20.81
C LEU A 117 4.09 37.69 21.60
N ARG A 118 3.07 37.17 22.29
CA ARG A 118 3.15 35.94 23.08
C ARG A 118 2.34 34.82 22.45
N LEU A 119 2.80 33.58 22.65
CA LEU A 119 2.04 32.38 22.28
C LEU A 119 0.64 32.42 22.90
N GLY A 120 -0.37 32.02 22.12
CA GLY A 120 -1.77 32.03 22.53
C GLY A 120 -2.48 33.38 22.41
N ARG A 121 -1.77 34.48 22.12
CA ARG A 121 -2.42 35.75 21.79
C ARG A 121 -3.09 35.65 20.42
N THR A 122 -4.31 36.15 20.31
CA THR A 122 -5.01 36.28 19.03
C THR A 122 -4.71 37.63 18.39
N LEU A 123 -4.35 37.63 17.11
CA LEU A 123 -4.25 38.80 16.27
C LEU A 123 -5.39 38.79 15.25
N ARG A 124 -6.02 39.94 15.04
CA ARG A 124 -7.01 40.15 14.00
C ARG A 124 -6.29 40.64 12.75
N PHE A 125 -6.52 39.98 11.63
CA PHE A 125 -6.03 40.39 10.32
C PHE A 125 -7.25 40.78 9.47
N GLU A 126 -7.31 42.04 9.07
CA GLU A 126 -8.45 42.64 8.39
C GLU A 126 -7.96 43.38 7.16
N THR A 127 -8.51 42.99 6.01
CA THR A 127 -8.33 43.63 4.71
C THR A 127 -9.67 44.19 4.25
N ASP A 128 -9.71 44.83 3.08
CA ASP A 128 -10.96 45.26 2.45
C ASP A 128 -11.84 44.06 2.01
N GLU A 129 -11.26 42.86 1.91
CA GLU A 129 -11.89 41.68 1.32
C GLU A 129 -12.30 40.63 2.37
N TYR A 130 -11.52 40.48 3.44
CA TYR A 130 -11.79 39.47 4.47
C TYR A 130 -11.28 39.86 5.86
N VAL A 131 -11.77 39.11 6.86
CA VAL A 131 -11.32 39.22 8.25
C VAL A 131 -11.07 37.83 8.81
N VAL A 132 -9.87 37.61 9.34
CA VAL A 132 -9.51 36.38 10.05
C VAL A 132 -8.90 36.68 11.41
N ASN A 133 -9.06 35.75 12.35
CA ASN A 133 -8.42 35.82 13.66
C ASN A 133 -7.43 34.68 13.78
N GLY A 134 -6.18 35.00 14.09
CA GLY A 134 -5.09 34.04 14.18
C GLY A 134 -4.50 33.97 15.58
N THR A 135 -4.34 32.77 16.12
CA THR A 135 -3.67 32.56 17.41
C THR A 135 -2.18 32.35 17.19
N ILE A 136 -1.32 33.12 17.88
CA ILE A 136 0.13 32.98 17.77
C ILE A 136 0.58 31.61 18.30
N GLN A 137 1.14 30.78 17.42
CA GLN A 137 1.76 29.49 17.76
C GLN A 137 3.29 29.53 17.73
N GLY A 138 3.89 30.56 17.14
CA GLY A 138 5.33 30.71 17.09
C GLY A 138 5.75 32.16 16.86
N VAL A 139 6.89 32.54 17.42
CA VAL A 139 7.53 33.85 17.20
C VAL A 139 8.98 33.61 16.83
N GLY A 140 9.47 34.25 15.76
CA GLY A 140 10.83 34.03 15.27
C GLY A 140 11.20 34.95 14.13
N ASN A 141 12.28 34.59 13.42
CA ASN A 141 12.86 35.40 12.34
C ASN A 141 12.72 34.77 10.94
N ARG A 142 12.13 33.58 10.83
CA ARG A 142 11.91 32.95 9.52
C ARG A 142 10.81 33.68 8.76
N THR A 143 11.00 33.89 7.48
CA THR A 143 10.02 34.50 6.58
C THR A 143 8.96 33.51 6.11
N ASP A 144 9.29 32.21 6.11
CA ASP A 144 8.42 31.16 5.58
C ASP A 144 7.99 30.18 6.67
N LEU A 145 6.88 29.47 6.43
CA LEU A 145 6.47 28.34 7.26
C LEU A 145 7.42 27.16 7.02
N PRO A 146 7.82 26.43 8.08
CA PRO A 146 8.63 25.23 7.93
C PRO A 146 7.80 24.13 7.28
N THR A 147 7.75 24.10 5.95
CA THR A 147 7.06 23.06 5.18
C THR A 147 8.04 22.21 4.39
N GLN A 148 7.68 20.95 4.12
CA GLN A 148 8.50 20.00 3.36
C GLN A 148 7.62 18.96 2.68
N ASP A 149 8.06 18.48 1.52
CA ASP A 149 7.39 17.38 0.83
C ASP A 149 7.71 16.04 1.51
N ARG A 150 6.68 15.22 1.66
CA ARG A 150 6.75 13.90 2.27
C ARG A 150 5.93 12.91 1.47
N THR A 151 6.60 11.91 0.92
CA THR A 151 5.93 10.76 0.32
C THR A 151 5.52 9.78 1.41
N VAL A 152 4.29 9.25 1.34
CA VAL A 152 3.80 8.17 2.18
C VAL A 152 3.14 7.09 1.33
N ILE A 153 3.11 5.87 1.86
CA ILE A 153 2.28 4.78 1.34
C ILE A 153 1.12 4.59 2.30
N LEU A 154 -0.09 4.89 1.83
CA LEU A 154 -1.32 4.66 2.57
C LEU A 154 -1.91 3.32 2.17
N ARG A 155 -2.52 2.63 3.13
CA ARG A 155 -3.31 1.43 2.91
C ARG A 155 -4.65 1.56 3.61
N GLY A 156 -5.70 1.20 2.90
CA GLY A 156 -7.03 1.12 3.49
C GLY A 156 -7.94 0.17 2.70
N THR A 157 -9.21 0.20 3.04
CA THR A 157 -10.24 -0.59 2.35
C THR A 157 -11.35 0.36 1.89
N VAL A 158 -11.77 0.21 0.63
CA VAL A 158 -12.78 1.07 0.01
C VAL A 158 -13.84 0.23 -0.72
N PRO A 159 -15.03 0.80 -0.99
CA PRO A 159 -16.00 0.22 -1.93
C PRO A 159 -15.41 -0.05 -3.34
N ASN A 160 -16.05 -0.97 -4.08
CA ASN A 160 -15.59 -1.38 -5.41
C ASN A 160 -15.52 -0.24 -6.45
N ASP A 161 -16.53 0.62 -6.45
CA ASP A 161 -16.63 1.80 -7.31
C ASP A 161 -15.52 2.81 -7.00
N VAL A 162 -15.30 3.13 -5.72
CA VAL A 162 -14.21 4.01 -5.28
C VAL A 162 -12.84 3.46 -5.70
N ALA A 163 -12.62 2.15 -5.58
CA ALA A 163 -11.37 1.51 -6.01
C ALA A 163 -11.18 1.54 -7.54
N HIS A 164 -12.26 1.51 -8.31
CA HIS A 164 -12.21 1.57 -9.77
C HIS A 164 -11.87 2.98 -10.27
N ASP A 165 -12.43 3.98 -9.60
CA ASP A 165 -12.27 5.39 -9.97
C ASP A 165 -11.04 6.05 -9.32
N ALA A 166 -10.27 5.30 -8.52
CA ALA A 166 -9.04 5.79 -7.90
C ALA A 166 -7.91 5.92 -8.93
N GLU A 167 -7.47 7.16 -9.19
CA GLU A 167 -6.50 7.45 -10.24
C GLU A 167 -5.21 8.10 -9.71
N ALA A 168 -4.08 7.63 -10.24
CA ALA A 168 -2.80 8.32 -10.07
C ALA A 168 -2.82 9.67 -10.81
N GLY A 169 -2.18 10.68 -10.22
CA GLY A 169 -2.23 12.07 -10.68
C GLY A 169 -3.35 12.91 -10.07
N THR A 170 -4.26 12.28 -9.29
CA THR A 170 -5.28 13.01 -8.51
C THR A 170 -4.61 13.93 -7.49
N ARG A 171 -5.03 15.20 -7.46
CA ARG A 171 -4.50 16.22 -6.56
C ARG A 171 -5.59 16.74 -5.64
N THR A 172 -5.30 16.80 -4.35
CA THR A 172 -6.10 17.55 -3.39
C THR A 172 -5.62 18.99 -3.38
N ARG A 173 -6.51 19.91 -3.74
CA ARG A 173 -6.27 21.35 -3.67
C ARG A 173 -7.14 21.97 -2.60
N ILE A 174 -6.60 22.97 -1.93
CA ILE A 174 -7.32 23.86 -1.04
C ILE A 174 -6.94 25.26 -1.47
N ALA A 175 -7.94 26.07 -1.85
CA ALA A 175 -7.71 27.30 -2.59
C ALA A 175 -6.78 27.03 -3.81
N ASN A 176 -5.74 27.84 -3.99
CA ASN A 176 -4.79 27.68 -5.09
C ASN A 176 -3.59 26.75 -4.79
N GLN A 177 -3.58 26.06 -3.64
CA GLN A 177 -2.45 25.21 -3.23
C GLN A 177 -2.75 23.72 -3.36
N THR A 178 -1.80 22.96 -3.92
CA THR A 178 -1.86 21.49 -3.89
C THR A 178 -1.25 21.01 -2.57
N VAL A 179 -2.04 20.32 -1.76
CA VAL A 179 -1.64 19.87 -0.41
C VAL A 179 -1.31 18.38 -0.39
N ALA A 180 -1.91 17.61 -1.30
CA ALA A 180 -1.62 16.19 -1.49
C ALA A 180 -1.72 15.82 -2.97
N SER A 181 -0.87 14.90 -3.43
CA SER A 181 -0.90 14.34 -4.78
C SER A 181 -0.75 12.82 -4.73
N ILE A 182 -1.72 12.10 -5.27
CA ILE A 182 -1.63 10.65 -5.43
C ILE A 182 -0.72 10.38 -6.63
N THR A 183 0.40 9.70 -6.42
CA THR A 183 1.39 9.42 -7.47
C THR A 183 1.30 8.02 -8.03
N ASP A 184 0.76 7.07 -7.27
CA ASP A 184 0.56 5.68 -7.70
C ASP A 184 -0.60 5.03 -6.93
N VAL A 185 -1.31 4.11 -7.59
CA VAL A 185 -2.50 3.42 -7.05
C VAL A 185 -2.38 1.92 -7.31
N ALA A 186 -2.45 1.09 -6.27
CA ALA A 186 -2.57 -0.35 -6.41
C ALA A 186 -3.83 -0.87 -5.72
N VAL A 187 -4.58 -1.72 -6.41
CA VAL A 187 -5.85 -2.26 -5.92
C VAL A 187 -5.79 -3.78 -5.88
N TYR A 188 -6.25 -4.36 -4.78
CA TYR A 188 -6.30 -5.80 -4.56
C TYR A 188 -7.59 -6.22 -3.89
N ASP A 189 -7.86 -7.53 -3.90
CA ASP A 189 -9.01 -8.08 -3.19
C ASP A 189 -8.89 -7.92 -1.68
N ALA A 190 -9.95 -7.38 -1.08
CA ALA A 190 -10.11 -7.39 0.36
C ALA A 190 -10.69 -8.74 0.83
N ASN A 191 -10.59 -9.00 2.13
CA ASN A 191 -11.22 -10.16 2.75
C ASN A 191 -12.74 -10.01 2.93
N ARG A 192 -13.31 -8.84 2.59
CA ARG A 192 -14.75 -8.53 2.68
C ARG A 192 -15.34 -8.35 1.29
N SER A 193 -16.49 -8.98 1.06
CA SER A 193 -17.23 -8.82 -0.21
C SER A 193 -17.64 -7.36 -0.43
N GLY A 194 -17.63 -6.92 -1.69
CA GLY A 194 -17.97 -5.54 -2.07
C GLY A 194 -16.90 -4.49 -1.76
N GLN A 195 -15.76 -4.90 -1.22
CA GLN A 195 -14.66 -4.02 -0.82
C GLN A 195 -13.34 -4.43 -1.47
N ARG A 196 -12.46 -3.45 -1.67
CA ARG A 196 -11.10 -3.64 -2.19
C ARG A 196 -10.07 -3.04 -1.24
N SER A 197 -8.90 -3.67 -1.18
CA SER A 197 -7.74 -3.09 -0.52
C SER A 197 -7.11 -2.08 -1.46
N LEU A 198 -7.00 -0.84 -1.02
CA LEU A 198 -6.42 0.27 -1.78
C LEU A 198 -5.08 0.64 -1.17
N PHE A 199 -4.06 0.73 -2.01
CA PHE A 199 -2.74 1.24 -1.66
C PHE A 199 -2.45 2.49 -2.50
N LEU A 200 -2.04 3.57 -1.84
CA LEU A 200 -1.75 4.84 -2.49
C LEU A 200 -0.32 5.27 -2.15
N SER A 201 0.48 5.60 -3.16
CA SER A 201 1.63 6.49 -2.94
C SER A 201 1.13 7.92 -3.01
N VAL A 202 1.39 8.70 -1.97
CA VAL A 202 0.91 10.09 -1.85
C VAL A 202 2.06 11.00 -1.46
N ASP A 203 2.27 12.06 -2.25
CA ASP A 203 3.13 13.17 -1.87
C ASP A 203 2.30 14.21 -1.11
N LEU A 204 2.74 14.53 0.10
CA LEU A 204 2.10 15.48 1.01
C LEU A 204 3.00 16.69 1.20
N ARG A 205 2.43 17.89 1.16
CA ARG A 205 3.11 19.08 1.70
C ARG A 205 2.87 19.08 3.20
N ALA A 206 3.88 18.77 4.00
CA ALA A 206 3.78 18.63 5.45
C ALA A 206 4.31 19.87 6.18
N TYR A 207 3.78 20.14 7.37
CA TYR A 207 4.28 21.17 8.28
C TYR A 207 5.26 20.59 9.30
N GLY A 208 6.27 21.36 9.68
CA GLY A 208 7.34 20.96 10.59
C GLY A 208 8.58 20.44 9.89
N ASN A 209 9.64 20.20 10.67
CA ASN A 209 10.95 19.80 10.15
C ASN A 209 11.29 18.35 10.52
N GLY A 210 11.99 17.64 9.63
CA GLY A 210 12.56 16.32 9.96
C GLY A 210 11.48 15.29 10.33
N GLY A 211 11.75 14.46 11.35
CA GLY A 211 10.86 13.37 11.76
C GLY A 211 9.57 13.79 12.48
N SER A 212 9.41 15.07 12.83
CA SER A 212 8.20 15.59 13.48
C SER A 212 7.25 16.26 12.49
N ALA A 213 7.28 15.87 11.22
CA ALA A 213 6.43 16.43 10.19
C ALA A 213 4.98 15.97 10.38
N GLU A 214 4.02 16.87 10.18
CA GLU A 214 2.60 16.62 10.37
C GLU A 214 1.80 17.10 9.15
N PHE A 215 0.73 16.38 8.83
CA PHE A 215 -0.24 16.74 7.79
C PHE A 215 -1.64 16.60 8.37
N ALA A 216 -2.46 17.65 8.29
CA ALA A 216 -3.81 17.70 8.88
C ALA A 216 -3.83 17.29 10.37
N ASN A 217 -2.86 17.76 11.16
CA ASN A 217 -2.62 17.38 12.57
C ASN A 217 -2.28 15.90 12.82
N THR A 218 -2.08 15.11 11.77
CA THR A 218 -1.58 13.74 11.88
C THR A 218 -0.07 13.73 11.65
N ARG A 219 0.68 13.12 12.56
CA ARG A 219 2.12 12.94 12.37
C ARG A 219 2.40 11.94 11.24
N ILE A 220 3.37 12.26 10.40
CA ILE A 220 3.79 11.41 9.28
C ILE A 220 4.70 10.30 9.80
N GLU A 221 4.09 9.29 10.41
CA GLU A 221 4.72 8.11 10.99
C GLU A 221 3.91 6.85 10.62
N SER A 222 4.60 5.70 10.53
CA SER A 222 3.95 4.42 10.24
C SER A 222 2.93 4.06 11.32
N GLY A 223 1.78 3.54 10.92
CA GLY A 223 0.66 3.17 11.79
C GLY A 223 -0.32 4.31 12.12
N GLN A 224 -0.05 5.55 11.69
CA GLN A 224 -1.01 6.65 11.82
C GLN A 224 -2.04 6.65 10.70
N GLU A 225 -3.25 7.15 10.95
CA GLU A 225 -4.30 7.24 9.94
C GLU A 225 -4.39 8.64 9.32
N LEU A 226 -4.54 8.67 8.00
CA LEU A 226 -4.74 9.89 7.23
C LEU A 226 -6.07 9.82 6.49
N VAL A 227 -6.78 10.94 6.46
CA VAL A 227 -7.99 11.10 5.65
C VAL A 227 -7.68 11.94 4.41
N LEU A 228 -7.98 11.41 3.24
CA LEU A 228 -7.83 12.10 1.97
C LEU A 228 -9.06 11.87 1.08
N PRO A 229 -9.47 12.88 0.28
CA PRO A 229 -10.48 12.66 -0.75
C PRO A 229 -9.89 11.81 -1.88
N VAL A 230 -10.56 10.71 -2.22
CA VAL A 230 -10.22 9.81 -3.33
C VAL A 230 -11.50 9.51 -4.09
N ALA A 231 -11.57 9.88 -5.37
CA ALA A 231 -12.78 9.68 -6.19
C ALA A 231 -14.08 10.18 -5.52
N GLY A 232 -14.03 11.32 -4.82
CA GLY A 232 -15.16 11.89 -4.08
C GLY A 232 -15.48 11.20 -2.74
N TYR A 233 -14.72 10.18 -2.35
CA TYR A 233 -14.84 9.45 -1.10
C TYR A 233 -13.81 9.92 -0.07
N GLN A 234 -14.20 10.05 1.20
CA GLN A 234 -13.27 10.33 2.30
C GLN A 234 -12.54 9.04 2.69
N PHE A 235 -11.40 8.81 2.07
CA PHE A 235 -10.59 7.63 2.29
C PHE A 235 -9.76 7.78 3.58
N THR A 236 -10.03 6.93 4.55
CA THR A 236 -9.16 6.74 5.73
C THR A 236 -8.16 5.62 5.43
N GLY A 237 -6.87 5.98 5.39
CA GLY A 237 -5.77 5.05 5.16
C GLY A 237 -4.73 5.09 6.27
N GLU A 238 -4.26 3.93 6.69
CA GLU A 238 -3.11 3.79 7.60
C GLU A 238 -1.81 4.04 6.81
N ILE A 239 -0.89 4.83 7.37
CA ILE A 239 0.45 5.02 6.83
C ILE A 239 1.23 3.72 7.04
N GLU A 240 1.36 2.92 5.98
CA GLU A 240 2.19 1.70 6.01
C GLU A 240 3.67 2.07 6.08
N ARG A 241 4.09 3.05 5.27
CA ARG A 241 5.49 3.45 5.14
C ARG A 241 5.64 4.94 4.86
N THR A 242 6.66 5.54 5.43
CA THR A 242 7.12 6.89 5.06
C THR A 242 8.26 6.78 4.06
N GLY A 243 8.15 7.54 2.96
CA GLY A 243 9.10 7.55 1.86
C GLY A 243 8.97 6.38 0.87
N GLY A 244 9.55 6.61 -0.32
CA GLY A 244 9.56 5.66 -1.42
C GLY A 244 8.21 5.51 -2.12
N ASN A 245 8.22 4.78 -3.24
CA ASN A 245 7.03 4.52 -4.04
C ASN A 245 6.52 3.09 -3.83
N LEU A 246 5.28 2.84 -4.26
CA LEU A 246 4.80 1.47 -4.45
C LEU A 246 5.71 0.76 -5.45
N THR A 247 6.22 -0.40 -5.07
CA THR A 247 7.03 -1.26 -5.93
C THR A 247 6.25 -2.52 -6.19
N ARG A 248 5.96 -2.79 -7.47
CA ARG A 248 5.26 -4.00 -7.90
C ARG A 248 6.27 -4.94 -8.56
N THR A 249 6.25 -6.21 -8.18
CA THR A 249 7.03 -7.27 -8.82
C THR A 249 6.09 -8.31 -9.41
N SER A 250 6.51 -8.93 -10.51
CA SER A 250 5.82 -10.09 -11.08
C SER A 250 6.48 -11.34 -10.51
N GLU A 251 5.72 -12.14 -9.77
CA GLU A 251 6.20 -13.37 -9.15
C GLU A 251 5.56 -14.57 -9.85
N ASP A 252 6.40 -15.45 -10.39
CA ASP A 252 5.92 -16.72 -10.93
C ASP A 252 5.75 -17.75 -9.81
N VAL A 253 4.56 -18.32 -9.69
CA VAL A 253 4.25 -19.34 -8.69
C VAL A 253 3.52 -20.52 -9.31
N LEU A 254 3.80 -21.72 -8.81
CA LEU A 254 3.02 -22.91 -9.13
C LEU A 254 2.09 -23.20 -7.95
N VAL A 255 0.80 -23.18 -8.20
CA VAL A 255 -0.22 -23.53 -7.20
C VAL A 255 -0.89 -24.85 -7.51
N THR A 256 -1.37 -25.55 -6.48
CA THR A 256 -2.18 -26.77 -6.65
C THR A 256 -3.41 -26.77 -5.75
N ASN A 257 -4.48 -27.42 -6.21
CA ASN A 257 -5.65 -27.79 -5.42
C ASN A 257 -6.42 -28.92 -6.11
N VAL A 258 -7.39 -29.51 -5.42
CA VAL A 258 -8.43 -30.34 -6.03
C VAL A 258 -9.69 -29.50 -6.19
N VAL A 259 -10.12 -29.32 -7.43
CA VAL A 259 -11.29 -28.52 -7.82
C VAL A 259 -12.32 -29.39 -8.52
N ASP A 260 -13.54 -28.88 -8.70
CA ASP A 260 -14.55 -29.56 -9.49
C ASP A 260 -14.11 -29.67 -10.95
N GLU A 261 -14.48 -30.76 -11.61
CA GLU A 261 -14.06 -31.08 -12.97
C GLU A 261 -14.51 -30.00 -13.98
N SER A 262 -15.66 -29.37 -13.74
CA SER A 262 -16.16 -28.21 -14.50
C SER A 262 -15.27 -26.96 -14.37
N VAL A 263 -14.66 -26.72 -13.20
CA VAL A 263 -13.70 -25.63 -12.99
C VAL A 263 -12.38 -25.97 -13.66
N ALA A 264 -11.87 -27.20 -13.48
CA ALA A 264 -10.63 -27.63 -14.11
C ALA A 264 -10.65 -27.52 -15.65
N ARG A 265 -11.81 -27.76 -16.27
CA ARG A 265 -12.02 -27.58 -17.72
C ARG A 265 -12.02 -26.13 -18.18
N GLN A 266 -12.36 -25.20 -17.31
CA GLN A 266 -12.45 -23.78 -17.65
C GLN A 266 -11.13 -23.03 -17.51
N ILE A 267 -10.17 -23.57 -16.74
CA ILE A 267 -8.87 -22.91 -16.54
C ILE A 267 -8.05 -23.04 -17.83
N GLU A 268 -7.77 -21.89 -18.45
CA GLU A 268 -6.99 -21.79 -19.68
C GLU A 268 -5.76 -20.90 -19.48
N LYS A 269 -4.74 -21.12 -20.32
CA LYS A 269 -3.56 -20.25 -20.35
C LYS A 269 -3.99 -18.88 -20.87
N GLY A 270 -3.59 -17.82 -20.17
CA GLY A 270 -3.93 -16.44 -20.49
C GLY A 270 -5.17 -15.93 -19.75
N ASP A 271 -5.86 -16.78 -18.97
CA ASP A 271 -6.91 -16.30 -18.08
C ASP A 271 -6.33 -15.32 -17.07
N GLU A 272 -7.09 -14.25 -16.78
CA GLU A 272 -6.65 -13.17 -15.91
C GLU A 272 -7.58 -12.98 -14.73
N TYR A 273 -6.97 -12.78 -13.58
CA TYR A 273 -7.65 -12.30 -12.39
C TYR A 273 -7.51 -10.79 -12.31
N ARG A 274 -8.64 -10.11 -12.53
CA ARG A 274 -8.70 -8.65 -12.58
C ARG A 274 -9.35 -8.06 -11.32
N VAL A 275 -8.81 -6.94 -10.87
CA VAL A 275 -9.34 -6.13 -9.76
C VAL A 275 -9.34 -4.67 -10.16
N ALA A 276 -10.49 -4.01 -10.02
CA ALA A 276 -10.70 -2.61 -10.44
C ALA A 276 -10.27 -2.32 -11.89
N GLY A 277 -10.36 -3.33 -12.78
CA GLY A 277 -9.95 -3.24 -14.19
C GLY A 277 -8.49 -3.64 -14.47
N GLY A 278 -7.61 -3.67 -13.45
CA GLY A 278 -6.22 -4.10 -13.58
C GLY A 278 -6.04 -5.60 -13.41
N SER A 279 -5.20 -6.23 -14.24
CA SER A 279 -4.81 -7.63 -14.09
C SER A 279 -3.81 -7.77 -12.94
N ILE A 280 -4.14 -8.54 -11.90
CA ILE A 280 -3.28 -8.79 -10.75
C ILE A 280 -2.69 -10.20 -10.74
N ALA A 281 -3.22 -11.11 -11.55
CA ALA A 281 -2.60 -12.40 -11.82
C ALA A 281 -3.04 -12.95 -13.19
N ALA A 282 -2.18 -13.73 -13.82
CA ALA A 282 -2.49 -14.42 -15.07
C ALA A 282 -2.10 -15.90 -15.01
N VAL A 283 -2.84 -16.76 -15.71
CA VAL A 283 -2.51 -18.17 -15.86
C VAL A 283 -1.44 -18.34 -16.93
N GLU A 284 -0.26 -18.79 -16.54
CA GLU A 284 0.88 -19.04 -17.43
C GLU A 284 0.93 -20.49 -17.92
N SER A 285 0.49 -21.43 -17.07
CA SER A 285 0.38 -22.84 -17.43
C SER A 285 -0.72 -23.53 -16.62
N VAL A 286 -1.25 -24.61 -17.19
CA VAL A 286 -2.26 -25.43 -16.52
C VAL A 286 -2.00 -26.89 -16.83
N ALA A 287 -2.05 -27.73 -15.80
CA ALA A 287 -2.15 -29.17 -15.91
C ALA A 287 -3.26 -29.65 -14.96
N ALA A 288 -4.12 -30.54 -15.43
CA ALA A 288 -5.15 -31.18 -14.64
C ALA A 288 -4.96 -32.69 -14.69
N TYR A 289 -5.31 -33.37 -13.61
CA TYR A 289 -5.24 -34.82 -13.48
C TYR A 289 -6.48 -35.33 -12.74
N GLY A 290 -7.02 -36.46 -13.19
CA GLY A 290 -8.14 -37.11 -12.53
C GLY A 290 -7.78 -37.60 -11.12
N THR A 291 -8.75 -37.60 -10.22
CA THR A 291 -8.59 -38.13 -8.86
C THR A 291 -9.29 -39.47 -8.71
N ASP A 292 -9.47 -39.95 -7.48
CA ASP A 292 -10.31 -41.11 -7.20
C ASP A 292 -11.82 -40.78 -7.21
N ASP A 293 -12.16 -39.50 -7.31
CA ASP A 293 -13.50 -38.97 -7.57
C ASP A 293 -13.54 -38.38 -9.00
N PRO A 294 -14.37 -38.92 -9.92
CA PRO A 294 -14.42 -38.48 -11.32
C PRO A 294 -14.96 -37.05 -11.48
N ASP A 295 -15.68 -36.52 -10.49
CA ASP A 295 -16.17 -35.13 -10.52
C ASP A 295 -15.12 -34.14 -10.01
N ARG A 296 -13.92 -34.62 -9.65
CA ARG A 296 -12.86 -33.84 -9.00
C ARG A 296 -11.53 -34.03 -9.71
N ASN A 297 -10.91 -32.91 -10.08
CA ASN A 297 -9.59 -32.89 -10.71
C ASN A 297 -8.57 -32.19 -9.82
N ARG A 298 -7.36 -32.78 -9.72
CA ARG A 298 -6.19 -32.09 -9.17
C ARG A 298 -5.59 -31.20 -10.25
N VAL A 299 -5.54 -29.90 -9.99
CA VAL A 299 -4.94 -28.92 -10.88
C VAL A 299 -3.58 -28.47 -10.37
N TYR A 300 -2.67 -28.23 -11.31
CA TYR A 300 -1.43 -27.49 -11.13
C TYR A 300 -1.50 -26.29 -12.06
N VAL A 301 -1.57 -25.10 -11.48
CA VAL A 301 -1.74 -23.85 -12.23
C VAL A 301 -0.51 -22.99 -11.98
N GLY A 302 0.21 -22.69 -13.06
CA GLY A 302 1.24 -21.66 -13.05
C GLY A 302 0.59 -20.30 -13.10
N LEU A 303 0.86 -19.46 -12.11
CA LEU A 303 0.37 -18.09 -12.05
C LEU A 303 1.55 -17.12 -12.11
N SER A 304 1.44 -16.09 -12.94
CA SER A 304 2.23 -14.87 -12.80
C SER A 304 1.41 -13.91 -11.96
N VAL A 305 1.88 -13.55 -10.76
CA VAL A 305 1.14 -12.71 -9.81
C VAL A 305 1.83 -11.38 -9.58
N GLN A 306 1.06 -10.29 -9.62
CA GLN A 306 1.56 -8.94 -9.35
C GLN A 306 1.57 -8.69 -7.84
N ALA A 307 2.74 -8.78 -7.22
CA ALA A 307 2.94 -8.58 -5.80
C ALA A 307 3.43 -7.15 -5.47
N LEU A 308 3.07 -6.64 -4.30
CA LEU A 308 3.64 -5.43 -3.71
C LEU A 308 4.83 -5.76 -2.82
N THR A 309 5.92 -5.01 -2.97
CA THR A 309 7.09 -5.07 -2.08
C THR A 309 6.94 -4.07 -0.93
N LEU A 310 6.29 -4.53 0.15
CA LEU A 310 6.20 -3.84 1.44
C LEU A 310 7.20 -4.49 2.41
N GLY A 311 8.41 -3.94 2.49
CA GLY A 311 9.52 -4.50 3.27
C GLY A 311 10.35 -5.53 2.48
N ASP A 312 10.79 -6.60 3.14
CA ASP A 312 11.77 -7.55 2.59
C ASP A 312 11.17 -8.64 1.67
N ARG A 313 9.83 -8.77 1.61
CA ARG A 313 9.18 -9.87 0.87
C ARG A 313 8.00 -9.39 0.03
N PRO A 314 7.84 -9.91 -1.21
CA PRO A 314 6.67 -9.62 -2.03
C PRO A 314 5.39 -10.19 -1.40
N GLN A 315 4.32 -9.40 -1.46
CA GLN A 315 3.01 -9.74 -0.94
C GLN A 315 1.95 -9.61 -2.03
N PHE A 316 1.07 -10.61 -2.16
CA PHE A 316 -0.09 -10.56 -3.04
C PHE A 316 -1.32 -10.09 -2.26
N GLY A 317 -1.86 -8.95 -2.66
CA GLY A 317 -2.90 -8.28 -1.89
C GLY A 317 -2.41 -7.83 -0.52
N SER A 318 -3.33 -7.81 0.44
CA SER A 318 -3.11 -7.05 1.67
C SER A 318 -2.33 -7.81 2.76
N ASN A 319 -2.21 -9.14 2.68
CA ASN A 319 -1.58 -9.91 3.75
C ASN A 319 -1.01 -11.28 3.33
N ARG A 320 -0.82 -11.54 2.03
CA ARG A 320 -0.37 -12.86 1.55
C ARG A 320 1.06 -12.79 1.04
N THR A 321 2.03 -13.08 1.90
CA THR A 321 3.43 -13.23 1.48
C THR A 321 3.55 -14.37 0.45
N ILE A 322 4.23 -14.10 -0.66
CA ILE A 322 4.53 -15.11 -1.68
C ILE A 322 5.59 -16.06 -1.14
N ARG A 323 5.14 -17.27 -0.76
CA ARG A 323 5.97 -18.37 -0.26
C ARG A 323 5.21 -19.69 -0.37
N GLU A 324 5.93 -20.80 -0.40
CA GLU A 324 5.33 -22.14 -0.36
C GLU A 324 4.40 -22.30 0.85
N GLY A 325 3.29 -23.00 0.65
CA GLY A 325 2.23 -23.22 1.63
C GLY A 325 1.16 -22.11 1.68
N THR A 326 1.41 -20.92 1.14
CA THR A 326 0.42 -19.83 1.07
C THR A 326 -0.71 -20.17 0.09
N TRP A 327 -1.96 -19.86 0.45
CA TRP A 327 -3.11 -20.00 -0.45
C TRP A 327 -3.39 -18.70 -1.19
N LEU A 328 -3.48 -18.77 -2.52
CA LEU A 328 -3.84 -17.65 -3.38
C LEU A 328 -5.23 -17.86 -3.98
N PRO A 329 -6.11 -16.84 -3.94
CA PRO A 329 -7.32 -16.85 -4.74
C PRO A 329 -6.97 -16.54 -6.20
N PHE A 330 -7.75 -17.10 -7.12
CA PHE A 330 -7.78 -16.72 -8.52
C PHE A 330 -9.24 -16.68 -8.97
N ARG A 331 -9.67 -15.54 -9.50
CA ARG A 331 -11.08 -15.29 -9.83
C ARG A 331 -11.19 -14.67 -11.21
N THR A 332 -12.06 -15.23 -12.03
CA THR A 332 -12.50 -14.67 -13.31
C THR A 332 -14.01 -14.43 -13.25
N ASP A 333 -14.59 -13.92 -14.33
CA ASP A 333 -16.04 -13.82 -14.46
C ASP A 333 -16.71 -15.20 -14.63
N SER A 334 -15.95 -16.23 -15.01
CA SER A 334 -16.48 -17.58 -15.32
C SER A 334 -16.26 -18.57 -14.18
N TYR A 335 -15.16 -18.48 -13.44
CA TYR A 335 -14.83 -19.41 -12.37
C TYR A 335 -14.00 -18.75 -11.26
N GLU A 336 -13.98 -19.39 -10.09
CA GLU A 336 -13.01 -19.09 -9.06
C GLU A 336 -12.39 -20.37 -8.50
N PHE A 337 -11.12 -20.28 -8.10
CA PHE A 337 -10.49 -21.32 -7.29
C PHE A 337 -9.48 -20.71 -6.31
N ARG A 338 -9.06 -21.53 -5.35
CA ARG A 338 -7.92 -21.23 -4.48
C ARG A 338 -6.85 -22.28 -4.71
N GLY A 339 -5.59 -21.86 -4.80
CA GLY A 339 -4.46 -22.77 -4.96
C GLY A 339 -3.42 -22.55 -3.86
N GLN A 340 -2.88 -23.64 -3.33
CA GLN A 340 -1.74 -23.58 -2.42
C GLN A 340 -0.45 -23.48 -3.25
N ILE A 341 0.39 -22.48 -2.97
CA ILE A 341 1.71 -22.34 -3.57
C ILE A 341 2.55 -23.56 -3.18
N VAL A 342 2.97 -24.34 -4.16
CA VAL A 342 3.89 -25.47 -3.98
C VAL A 342 5.30 -25.15 -4.45
N ARG A 343 5.46 -24.10 -5.28
CA ARG A 343 6.76 -23.58 -5.71
C ARG A 343 6.68 -22.09 -6.02
N THR A 344 7.78 -21.38 -5.77
CA THR A 344 8.00 -19.98 -6.15
C THR A 344 9.10 -19.86 -7.20
N GLY A 345 9.10 -18.79 -7.98
CA GLY A 345 10.09 -18.52 -9.04
C GLY A 345 9.89 -19.35 -10.31
N THR A 346 8.76 -20.04 -10.43
CA THR A 346 8.40 -20.79 -11.65
C THR A 346 6.90 -20.98 -11.74
N ALA A 347 6.37 -20.80 -12.94
CA ALA A 347 4.98 -21.06 -13.27
C ALA A 347 4.80 -22.42 -13.97
N THR A 348 5.78 -23.32 -13.89
CA THR A 348 5.72 -24.65 -14.52
C THR A 348 6.02 -25.76 -13.54
N GLN A 349 5.39 -26.92 -13.73
CA GLN A 349 5.76 -28.11 -12.97
C GLN A 349 7.21 -28.49 -13.24
N PRO A 350 7.94 -29.09 -12.29
CA PRO A 350 9.27 -29.63 -12.56
C PRO A 350 9.26 -30.75 -13.62
N GLY A 351 10.41 -30.94 -14.26
CA GLY A 351 10.71 -32.01 -15.19
C GLY A 351 10.46 -31.70 -16.66
N GLU A 352 10.80 -32.64 -17.53
CA GLU A 352 10.46 -32.61 -18.96
C GLU A 352 9.24 -33.49 -19.22
N ALA A 353 8.38 -33.09 -20.16
CA ALA A 353 7.20 -33.89 -20.49
C ALA A 353 7.62 -35.05 -21.38
N ALA A 354 7.30 -36.28 -20.99
CA ALA A 354 7.60 -37.49 -21.75
C ALA A 354 6.39 -38.44 -21.77
N GLU A 355 6.47 -39.46 -22.62
CA GLU A 355 5.54 -40.59 -22.60
C GLU A 355 6.28 -41.83 -22.10
N ARG A 356 5.65 -42.61 -21.22
CA ARG A 356 6.17 -43.88 -20.71
C ARG A 356 5.11 -44.96 -20.84
N THR A 357 5.49 -46.13 -21.30
CA THR A 357 4.63 -47.31 -21.32
C THR A 357 4.90 -48.12 -20.07
N VAL A 358 3.88 -48.32 -19.24
CA VAL A 358 3.99 -49.04 -17.97
C VAL A 358 3.06 -50.24 -17.94
N LYS A 359 3.40 -51.28 -17.18
CA LYS A 359 2.45 -52.33 -16.81
C LYS A 359 1.88 -52.03 -15.43
N LEU A 360 0.55 -52.07 -15.35
CA LEU A 360 -0.19 -51.93 -14.12
C LEU A 360 -0.94 -53.23 -13.82
N GLU A 361 -1.04 -53.59 -12.55
CA GLU A 361 -1.72 -54.80 -12.11
C GLU A 361 -2.85 -54.49 -11.13
N MET A 362 -3.99 -55.13 -11.32
CA MET A 362 -5.08 -55.18 -10.35
C MET A 362 -5.27 -56.63 -9.93
N GLN A 363 -4.90 -56.95 -8.69
CA GLN A 363 -5.02 -58.30 -8.16
C GLN A 363 -6.39 -58.55 -7.51
N ASN A 364 -6.87 -59.78 -7.61
CA ASN A 364 -8.03 -60.32 -6.91
C ASN A 364 -9.32 -59.47 -7.09
N VAL A 365 -9.56 -58.99 -8.30
CA VAL A 365 -10.75 -58.18 -8.62
C VAL A 365 -11.94 -59.03 -9.06
N THR A 366 -13.15 -58.52 -8.88
CA THR A 366 -14.35 -59.22 -9.36
C THR A 366 -14.40 -59.23 -10.90
N PRO A 367 -15.06 -60.23 -11.53
CA PRO A 367 -15.24 -60.24 -12.98
C PRO A 367 -15.87 -58.96 -13.54
N THR A 368 -16.83 -58.36 -12.81
CA THR A 368 -17.44 -57.09 -13.21
C THR A 368 -16.43 -55.95 -13.26
N LYS A 369 -15.49 -55.91 -12.31
CA LYS A 369 -14.43 -54.90 -12.30
C LYS A 369 -13.38 -55.17 -13.38
N ALA A 370 -13.00 -56.42 -13.59
CA ALA A 370 -12.08 -56.80 -14.67
C ALA A 370 -12.63 -56.41 -16.04
N ASN A 371 -13.92 -56.68 -16.29
CA ASN A 371 -14.59 -56.35 -17.54
C ASN A 371 -14.89 -54.84 -17.70
N SER A 372 -14.69 -54.02 -16.66
CA SER A 372 -14.89 -52.57 -16.77
C SER A 372 -13.73 -51.83 -17.43
N VAL A 373 -12.60 -52.52 -17.69
CA VAL A 373 -11.41 -51.94 -18.31
C VAL A 373 -11.18 -52.57 -19.68
N GLU A 374 -11.11 -51.73 -20.71
CA GLU A 374 -10.97 -52.18 -22.10
C GLU A 374 -9.81 -51.45 -22.80
N VAL A 375 -9.27 -52.07 -23.84
CA VAL A 375 -8.26 -51.44 -24.70
C VAL A 375 -8.84 -50.19 -25.37
N GLY A 376 -8.06 -49.12 -25.40
CA GLY A 376 -8.44 -47.84 -25.99
C GLY A 376 -9.06 -46.86 -24.99
N MET A 377 -9.38 -47.31 -23.77
CA MET A 377 -9.80 -46.41 -22.69
C MET A 377 -8.72 -45.38 -22.35
N THR A 378 -9.15 -44.18 -21.98
CA THR A 378 -8.24 -43.06 -21.72
C THR A 378 -8.63 -42.32 -20.46
N GLU A 379 -7.64 -41.85 -19.71
CA GLU A 379 -7.85 -40.74 -18.79
C GLU A 379 -7.61 -39.42 -19.51
N THR A 380 -8.61 -38.55 -19.48
CA THR A 380 -8.54 -37.20 -20.04
C THR A 380 -8.94 -36.19 -18.98
N ALA A 381 -8.06 -35.24 -18.70
CA ALA A 381 -8.30 -34.16 -17.74
C ALA A 381 -8.07 -32.80 -18.42
N ALA A 382 -9.00 -31.86 -18.25
CA ALA A 382 -9.01 -30.56 -18.93
C ALA A 382 -8.73 -30.67 -20.45
N GLY A 383 -9.39 -31.61 -21.12
CA GLY A 383 -9.26 -31.83 -22.57
C GLY A 383 -7.93 -32.46 -23.03
N ARG A 384 -7.05 -32.88 -22.10
CA ARG A 384 -5.78 -33.53 -22.43
C ARG A 384 -5.76 -34.96 -21.93
N THR A 385 -5.47 -35.90 -22.83
CA THR A 385 -5.26 -37.30 -22.47
C THR A 385 -3.93 -37.45 -21.73
N VAL A 386 -3.98 -38.03 -20.53
CA VAL A 386 -2.81 -38.27 -19.67
C VAL A 386 -2.48 -39.75 -19.51
N ALA A 387 -3.43 -40.64 -19.81
CA ALA A 387 -3.22 -42.08 -19.85
C ALA A 387 -4.04 -42.72 -20.97
N ARG A 388 -3.50 -43.77 -21.61
CA ARG A 388 -4.20 -44.61 -22.60
C ARG A 388 -3.90 -46.07 -22.36
N VAL A 389 -4.94 -46.88 -22.20
CA VAL A 389 -4.83 -48.33 -22.12
C VAL A 389 -4.59 -48.89 -23.52
N THR A 390 -3.47 -49.57 -23.73
CA THR A 390 -3.07 -50.16 -25.02
C THR A 390 -3.22 -51.67 -25.04
N ASN A 391 -3.16 -52.34 -23.88
CA ASN A 391 -3.37 -53.78 -23.75
C ASN A 391 -4.05 -54.10 -22.41
N VAL A 392 -4.89 -55.14 -22.39
CA VAL A 392 -5.56 -55.70 -21.21
C VAL A 392 -5.43 -57.23 -21.26
N SER A 393 -4.80 -57.81 -20.24
CA SER A 393 -4.78 -59.26 -19.99
C SER A 393 -5.57 -59.58 -18.74
N VAL A 394 -6.39 -60.62 -18.76
CA VAL A 394 -7.23 -61.04 -17.63
C VAL A 394 -7.05 -62.53 -17.39
N GLU A 395 -6.59 -62.89 -16.20
CA GLU A 395 -6.30 -64.26 -15.78
C GLU A 395 -7.09 -64.60 -14.50
N PRO A 396 -7.39 -65.88 -14.20
CA PRO A 396 -7.89 -66.27 -12.87
C PRO A 396 -6.93 -65.82 -11.77
N ALA A 397 -7.44 -65.21 -10.69
CA ALA A 397 -6.57 -64.74 -9.60
C ALA A 397 -5.94 -65.92 -8.85
N SER A 398 -4.77 -65.76 -8.25
CA SER A 398 -4.18 -66.78 -7.37
C SER A 398 -4.73 -66.71 -5.93
N VAL A 399 -4.93 -67.87 -5.28
CA VAL A 399 -5.19 -68.00 -3.84
C VAL A 399 -4.22 -68.97 -3.18
N THR A 400 -3.68 -68.54 -2.05
CA THR A 400 -2.84 -69.37 -1.19
C THR A 400 -3.70 -70.02 -0.12
N LEU A 401 -3.74 -71.35 -0.12
CA LEU A 401 -4.51 -72.16 0.83
C LEU A 401 -3.56 -72.95 1.73
N GLU A 402 -3.79 -72.90 3.04
CA GLU A 402 -3.13 -73.77 4.01
C GLU A 402 -4.02 -74.97 4.31
N SER A 403 -3.47 -76.16 4.18
CA SER A 403 -4.17 -77.42 4.51
C SER A 403 -4.17 -77.70 6.00
N GLU A 404 -5.06 -78.58 6.47
CA GLU A 404 -5.12 -79.02 7.89
C GLU A 404 -3.80 -79.63 8.41
N SER A 405 -2.92 -80.08 7.51
CA SER A 405 -1.59 -80.61 7.82
C SER A 405 -0.47 -79.56 7.76
N GLY A 406 -0.79 -78.27 7.57
CA GLY A 406 0.17 -77.16 7.51
C GLY A 406 0.91 -76.99 6.17
N ASN A 407 0.51 -77.70 5.10
CA ASN A 407 1.09 -77.50 3.77
C ASN A 407 0.41 -76.32 3.05
N ILE A 408 1.20 -75.49 2.36
CA ILE A 408 0.75 -74.34 1.57
C ILE A 408 0.58 -74.76 0.09
N TYR A 409 -0.56 -74.43 -0.52
CA TYR A 409 -0.85 -74.64 -1.93
C TYR A 409 -1.30 -73.35 -2.61
N GLU A 410 -0.80 -73.09 -3.81
CA GLU A 410 -1.33 -72.06 -4.70
C GLU A 410 -2.38 -72.69 -5.64
N ARG A 411 -3.54 -72.03 -5.76
CA ARG A 411 -4.67 -72.47 -6.61
C ARG A 411 -5.27 -71.26 -7.30
N GLU A 412 -5.96 -71.49 -8.42
CA GLU A 412 -6.76 -70.45 -9.06
C GLU A 412 -8.02 -70.14 -8.23
N HIS A 413 -8.33 -68.86 -8.09
CA HIS A 413 -9.53 -68.35 -7.46
C HIS A 413 -10.73 -68.65 -8.38
N PRO A 414 -11.83 -69.24 -7.87
CA PRO A 414 -12.93 -69.71 -8.70
C PRO A 414 -13.72 -68.58 -9.41
N VAL A 415 -13.63 -67.35 -8.89
CA VAL A 415 -14.40 -66.19 -9.37
C VAL A 415 -13.52 -65.00 -9.76
N ASN A 416 -12.76 -64.46 -8.80
CA ASN A 416 -11.92 -63.27 -8.98
C ASN A 416 -10.80 -63.47 -10.00
N LYS A 417 -10.34 -62.34 -10.54
CA LYS A 417 -9.40 -62.24 -11.65
C LYS A 417 -8.24 -61.32 -11.27
N ASP A 418 -7.09 -61.60 -11.85
CA ASP A 418 -5.97 -60.67 -11.92
C ASP A 418 -5.98 -60.01 -13.30
N VAL A 419 -5.75 -58.70 -13.33
CA VAL A 419 -5.81 -57.90 -14.56
C VAL A 419 -4.49 -57.16 -14.73
N THR A 420 -3.79 -57.44 -15.82
CA THR A 420 -2.58 -56.71 -16.22
C THR A 420 -2.91 -55.76 -17.36
N LEU A 421 -2.60 -54.49 -17.18
CA LEU A 421 -2.83 -53.41 -18.14
C LEU A 421 -1.49 -52.92 -18.67
N THR A 422 -1.36 -52.76 -19.98
CA THR A 422 -0.29 -51.92 -20.55
C THR A 422 -0.86 -50.54 -20.83
N VAL A 423 -0.25 -49.51 -20.24
CA VAL A 423 -0.77 -48.15 -20.27
C VAL A 423 0.32 -47.18 -20.70
N GLN A 424 0.04 -46.39 -21.73
CA GLN A 424 0.87 -45.26 -22.12
C GLN A 424 0.50 -44.06 -21.23
N LEU A 425 1.44 -43.58 -20.44
CA LEU A 425 1.27 -42.46 -19.51
C LEU A 425 2.05 -41.24 -19.98
N ARG A 426 1.43 -40.07 -19.85
CA ARG A 426 2.14 -38.79 -19.97
C ARG A 426 2.74 -38.43 -18.61
N VAL A 427 4.06 -38.44 -18.54
CA VAL A 427 4.83 -38.28 -17.32
C VAL A 427 5.69 -37.02 -17.33
N ARG A 428 6.30 -36.73 -16.18
CA ARG A 428 7.32 -35.71 -16.01
C ARG A 428 8.62 -36.36 -15.57
N GLU A 429 9.67 -36.27 -16.38
CA GLU A 429 11.00 -36.78 -16.04
C GLU A 429 11.78 -35.70 -15.30
N VAL A 430 12.24 -36.03 -14.09
CA VAL A 430 13.12 -35.20 -13.28
C VAL A 430 14.42 -35.96 -13.00
N ASP A 431 15.47 -35.27 -12.56
CA ASP A 431 16.77 -35.90 -12.25
C ASP A 431 16.66 -37.07 -11.26
N THR A 432 15.63 -37.05 -10.40
CA THR A 432 15.39 -38.08 -9.39
C THR A 432 14.44 -39.21 -9.82
N GLY A 433 13.99 -39.21 -11.08
CA GLY A 433 13.14 -40.26 -11.65
C GLY A 433 11.90 -39.74 -12.38
N VAL A 434 10.94 -40.62 -12.59
CA VAL A 434 9.70 -40.31 -13.32
C VAL A 434 8.59 -39.92 -12.35
N ARG A 435 7.79 -38.92 -12.70
CA ARG A 435 6.58 -38.52 -11.97
C ARG A 435 5.33 -38.61 -12.82
N PHE A 436 4.27 -39.16 -12.25
CA PHE A 436 2.93 -39.17 -12.83
C PHE A 436 1.97 -38.44 -11.88
N LYS A 437 1.17 -37.51 -12.41
CA LYS A 437 0.24 -36.66 -11.62
C LYS A 437 0.90 -35.93 -10.43
N GLY A 438 2.19 -35.61 -10.55
CA GLY A 438 3.01 -34.97 -9.49
C GLY A 438 3.62 -35.93 -8.46
N GLN A 439 3.22 -37.20 -8.46
CA GLN A 439 3.74 -38.24 -7.57
C GLN A 439 4.91 -38.98 -8.22
N THR A 440 5.88 -39.40 -7.43
CA THR A 440 6.97 -40.26 -7.91
C THR A 440 6.41 -41.61 -8.35
N MET A 441 6.85 -42.09 -9.51
CA MET A 441 6.43 -43.37 -10.07
C MET A 441 7.56 -44.38 -9.91
N GLN A 442 7.28 -45.47 -9.19
CA GLN A 442 8.18 -46.59 -8.92
C GLN A 442 7.36 -47.88 -8.96
N GLU A 443 8.01 -49.02 -9.21
CA GLU A 443 7.39 -50.33 -9.03
C GLU A 443 6.87 -50.49 -7.59
N GLY A 444 5.70 -51.10 -7.44
CA GLY A 444 4.98 -51.21 -6.18
C GLY A 444 4.08 -50.00 -5.84
N ASN A 445 4.19 -48.87 -6.55
CA ASN A 445 3.31 -47.74 -6.31
C ASN A 445 1.92 -47.99 -6.91
N THR A 446 0.87 -47.64 -6.18
CA THR A 446 -0.50 -47.67 -6.72
C THR A 446 -0.82 -46.39 -7.49
N LEU A 447 -1.24 -46.52 -8.74
CA LEU A 447 -1.79 -45.43 -9.55
C LEU A 447 -3.31 -45.45 -9.55
N VAL A 448 -3.90 -44.26 -9.52
CA VAL A 448 -5.33 -44.07 -9.76
C VAL A 448 -5.51 -43.56 -11.18
N LEU A 449 -6.28 -44.28 -12.00
CA LEU A 449 -6.64 -43.86 -13.35
C LEU A 449 -8.15 -43.70 -13.47
N ASP A 450 -8.59 -42.53 -13.92
CA ASP A 450 -9.98 -42.28 -14.24
C ASP A 450 -10.22 -42.45 -15.74
N LEU A 451 -10.71 -43.63 -16.14
CA LEU A 451 -10.86 -44.03 -17.54
C LEU A 451 -12.19 -43.57 -18.15
N GLY A 452 -12.86 -42.59 -17.51
CA GLY A 452 -14.11 -41.98 -17.94
C GLY A 452 -15.35 -42.78 -17.57
N THR A 453 -15.38 -44.10 -17.85
CA THR A 453 -16.49 -44.98 -17.43
C THR A 453 -16.20 -45.71 -16.12
N THR A 454 -14.94 -45.77 -15.71
CA THR A 454 -14.51 -46.42 -14.47
C THR A 454 -13.23 -45.80 -13.94
N THR A 455 -13.14 -45.70 -12.62
CA THR A 455 -11.91 -45.33 -11.92
C THR A 455 -11.24 -46.59 -11.39
N ILE A 456 -9.97 -46.80 -11.68
CA ILE A 456 -9.19 -47.97 -11.23
C ILE A 456 -8.05 -47.57 -10.32
N LYS A 457 -7.68 -48.50 -9.43
CA LYS A 457 -6.48 -48.43 -8.60
C LYS A 457 -5.63 -49.65 -8.96
N ALA A 458 -4.44 -49.43 -9.49
CA ALA A 458 -3.58 -50.49 -10.01
C ALA A 458 -2.13 -50.27 -9.58
N GLU A 459 -1.42 -51.34 -9.26
CA GLU A 459 -0.02 -51.31 -8.85
C GLU A 459 0.91 -51.28 -10.07
N VAL A 460 1.95 -50.45 -10.05
CA VAL A 460 2.98 -50.44 -11.10
C VAL A 460 3.86 -51.68 -10.92
N VAL A 461 3.89 -52.55 -11.93
CA VAL A 461 4.73 -53.77 -11.93
C VAL A 461 5.92 -53.67 -12.89
N ASP A 462 5.88 -52.75 -13.85
CA ASP A 462 6.95 -52.49 -14.82
C ASP A 462 6.88 -51.04 -15.30
N LEU A 463 8.00 -50.31 -15.25
CA LEU A 463 8.08 -48.90 -15.66
C LEU A 463 8.45 -48.70 -17.14
N ASP A 464 8.98 -49.74 -17.80
CA ASP A 464 9.53 -49.69 -19.16
C ASP A 464 9.03 -50.90 -19.97
N ALA A 465 7.72 -51.03 -20.08
CA ALA A 465 7.10 -52.11 -20.82
C ALA A 465 7.23 -51.88 -22.34
N GLU A 466 7.73 -52.90 -23.06
CA GLU A 466 7.85 -52.92 -24.52
C GLU A 466 6.51 -52.96 -25.27
#